data_AF-A0A7S1HG95-F1
#
_entry.id   AF-A0A7S1HG95-F1
#
_cell.length_a   1.000
_cell.length_b   1.000
_cell.length_c   1.000
_cell.angle_alpha   90.00
_cell.angle_beta   90.00
_cell.angle_gamma   90.00
#
_symmetry.space_group_name_H-M   'P 1'
#
loop_
_entity.id
_entity.type
_entity.pdbx_description
1 polymer ?
#
loop_
_entity_poly.entity_id
_entity_poly.type
_entity_poly.pdbx_seq_one_letter_code
_entity_poly.pdbx_strand_id
1 'polypeptide(L)'
;HTIGALLPEGSPLTATLQSSHKLAGRHFMEFLNTTAQRLCRQPPPTPSSLQPHPEVVSIVDELADIMLSFDTSLVPARVRESYFKPVIDEAVEPLLSGCSLAANGVPPAEGAVYLANCILSLMGVLQRYDFCAWRLPQLQQQLGEAVDGAVKEQVEASLRSVNLDDKIFALRARAQAQGKAGGGGGGGGTPPPPPPPKRA
;
A
#
# COMPACT_ATOMS: atom_id res chain seq x y z
N HIS A 1 13.48 26.62 24.01
CA HIS A 1 14.87 27.07 24.02
C HIS A 1 15.79 25.88 23.82
N THR A 2 16.61 25.85 22.78
CA THR A 2 17.68 24.85 22.61
C THR A 2 18.99 25.42 23.15
N ILE A 3 19.94 24.55 23.53
CA ILE A 3 21.28 24.94 24.02
C ILE A 3 22.01 25.87 23.04
N GLY A 4 21.73 25.75 21.73
CA GLY A 4 22.28 26.63 20.70
C GLY A 4 21.92 28.11 20.85
N ALA A 5 20.79 28.44 21.51
CA ALA A 5 20.41 29.82 21.79
C ALA A 5 21.15 30.42 23.00
N LEU A 6 21.88 29.59 23.76
CA LEU A 6 22.67 29.99 24.93
C LEU A 6 24.17 30.10 24.63
N LEU A 7 24.58 29.72 23.41
CA LEU A 7 25.99 29.70 22.98
C LEU A 7 26.24 30.81 21.94
N PRO A 8 27.44 31.40 21.90
CA PRO A 8 27.83 32.31 20.83
C PRO A 8 27.66 31.67 19.45
N GLU A 9 27.25 32.46 18.46
CA GLU A 9 27.19 32.01 17.06
C GLU A 9 28.56 31.49 16.62
N GLY A 10 28.58 30.29 16.04
CA GLY A 10 29.83 29.63 15.60
C GLY A 10 30.61 28.89 16.69
N SER A 11 30.02 28.63 17.87
CA SER A 11 30.69 27.80 18.88
C SER A 11 31.05 26.41 18.31
N PRO A 12 32.24 25.87 18.64
CA PRO A 12 32.67 24.56 18.14
C PRO A 12 31.71 23.45 18.58
N LEU A 13 31.10 23.56 19.77
CA LEU A 13 30.09 22.63 20.26
C LEU A 13 28.84 22.62 19.37
N THR A 14 28.33 23.80 18.99
CA THR A 14 27.18 23.91 18.08
C THR A 14 27.51 23.28 16.73
N ALA A 15 28.71 23.52 16.19
CA ALA A 15 29.15 22.93 14.92
C ALA A 15 29.26 21.40 15.00
N THR A 16 29.82 20.84 16.08
CA THR A 16 29.91 19.40 16.30
C THR A 16 28.53 18.76 16.43
N LEU A 17 27.62 19.36 17.21
CA LEU A 17 26.25 18.84 17.38
C LEU A 17 25.48 18.85 16.05
N GLN A 18 25.58 19.93 15.26
CA GLN A 18 24.95 20.00 13.94
C GLN A 18 25.52 18.96 12.97
N SER A 19 26.84 18.72 13.02
CA SER A 19 27.51 17.74 12.18
C SER A 19 27.11 16.31 12.57
N SER A 20 27.03 16.03 13.86
CA SER A 20 26.56 14.75 14.40
C SER A 20 25.09 14.49 14.03
N HIS A 21 24.21 15.49 14.17
CA HIS A 21 22.80 15.38 13.77
C HIS A 21 22.66 15.06 12.27
N LYS A 22 23.39 15.78 11.42
CA LYS A 22 23.40 15.51 9.97
C LYS A 22 23.90 14.10 9.65
N LEU A 23 24.96 13.65 10.31
CA LEU A 23 25.52 12.32 10.10
C LEU A 23 24.55 11.22 10.54
N ALA A 24 23.96 11.36 11.73
CA ALA A 24 22.96 10.43 12.25
C ALA A 24 21.73 10.36 11.34
N GLY A 25 21.22 11.50 10.86
CA GLY A 25 20.11 11.55 9.93
C GLY A 25 20.40 10.85 8.60
N ARG A 26 21.61 10.96 8.07
CA ARG A 26 22.02 10.22 6.86
C ARG A 26 22.03 8.72 7.10
N HIS A 27 22.66 8.24 8.17
CA HIS A 27 22.69 6.81 8.49
C HIS A 27 21.29 6.25 8.77
N PHE A 28 20.43 7.03 9.42
CA PHE A 28 19.04 6.65 9.65
C PHE A 28 18.27 6.44 8.34
N MET A 29 18.37 7.38 7.39
CA MET A 29 17.71 7.23 6.09
C MET A 29 18.31 6.07 5.27
N GLU A 30 19.62 5.89 5.33
CA GLU A 30 20.30 4.76 4.68
C GLU A 30 19.86 3.41 5.28
N PHE A 31 19.63 3.36 6.60
CA PHE A 31 19.07 2.20 7.27
C PHE A 31 17.63 1.90 6.82
N LEU A 32 16.76 2.91 6.73
CA LEU A 32 15.40 2.74 6.21
C LEU A 32 15.42 2.20 4.78
N ASN A 33 16.25 2.79 3.92
CA ASN A 33 16.37 2.37 2.53
C ASN A 33 16.92 0.94 2.41
N THR A 34 17.89 0.56 3.24
CA THR A 34 18.43 -0.81 3.27
C THR A 34 17.35 -1.81 3.70
N THR A 35 16.56 -1.46 4.71
CA THR A 35 15.46 -2.29 5.20
C THR A 35 14.38 -2.45 4.13
N ALA A 36 14.01 -1.36 3.47
CA ALA A 36 13.12 -1.32 2.31
C ALA A 36 13.60 -2.22 1.16
N GLN A 37 14.86 -2.08 0.74
CA GLN A 37 15.44 -2.90 -0.33
C GLN A 37 15.46 -4.39 0.03
N ARG A 38 15.76 -4.72 1.29
CA ARG A 38 15.79 -6.09 1.78
C ARG A 38 14.41 -6.74 1.66
N LEU A 39 13.36 -6.03 2.09
CA LEU A 39 11.98 -6.51 2.01
C LEU A 39 11.53 -6.74 0.56
N CYS A 40 11.88 -5.83 -0.36
CA CYS A 40 11.53 -5.99 -1.77
C CYS A 40 12.32 -7.11 -2.47
N ARG A 41 13.59 -7.32 -2.11
CA ARG A 41 14.44 -8.37 -2.69
C ARG A 41 14.03 -9.77 -2.25
N GLN A 42 13.61 -9.89 -1.00
CA GLN A 42 13.24 -11.17 -0.40
C GLN A 42 11.95 -10.97 0.41
N PRO A 43 10.80 -10.86 -0.27
CA PRO A 43 9.53 -10.68 0.41
C PRO A 43 9.26 -11.91 1.28
N PRO A 44 8.81 -11.73 2.53
CA PRO A 44 8.49 -12.84 3.39
C PRO A 44 7.30 -13.63 2.83
N PRO A 45 7.24 -14.95 3.04
CA PRO A 45 6.12 -15.75 2.56
C PRO A 45 4.83 -15.34 3.28
N THR A 46 3.73 -15.32 2.54
CA THR A 46 2.39 -15.04 3.09
C THR A 46 1.98 -16.17 4.03
N PRO A 47 1.66 -15.88 5.32
CA PRO A 47 1.16 -16.88 6.26
C PRO A 47 -0.22 -17.42 5.85
N SER A 48 -0.55 -18.65 6.23
CA SER A 48 -1.88 -19.24 5.98
C SER A 48 -3.03 -18.53 6.71
N SER A 49 -2.74 -17.79 7.78
CA SER A 49 -3.70 -16.94 8.47
C SER A 49 -4.03 -15.65 7.71
N LEU A 50 -3.29 -15.36 6.63
CA LEU A 50 -3.34 -14.12 5.85
C LEU A 50 -3.11 -12.86 6.70
N GLN A 51 -2.58 -13.02 7.90
CA GLN A 51 -2.11 -11.91 8.74
C GLN A 51 -0.75 -11.42 8.23
N PRO A 52 -0.35 -10.18 8.56
CA PRO A 52 0.98 -9.68 8.25
C PRO A 52 2.05 -10.64 8.78
N HIS A 53 3.07 -10.92 7.97
CA HIS A 53 4.18 -11.76 8.41
C HIS A 53 4.87 -11.14 9.65
N PRO A 54 5.37 -11.93 10.63
CA PRO A 54 6.00 -11.38 11.83
C PRO A 54 7.12 -10.37 11.55
N GLU A 55 7.84 -10.54 10.44
CA GLU A 55 8.84 -9.59 10.00
C GLU A 55 8.25 -8.23 9.58
N VAL A 56 7.10 -8.24 8.88
CA VAL A 56 6.36 -7.02 8.52
C VAL A 56 5.86 -6.33 9.79
N VAL A 57 5.35 -7.10 10.75
CA VAL A 57 4.92 -6.58 12.06
C VAL A 57 6.09 -5.92 12.79
N SER A 58 7.26 -6.59 12.85
CA SER A 58 8.47 -6.04 13.47
C SER A 58 8.89 -4.70 12.85
N ILE A 59 8.83 -4.57 11.53
CA ILE A 59 9.16 -3.31 10.84
C ILE A 59 8.14 -2.21 11.19
N VAL A 60 6.86 -2.57 11.27
CA VAL A 60 5.79 -1.63 11.67
C VAL A 60 5.98 -1.18 13.13
N ASP A 61 6.36 -2.09 14.03
CA ASP A 61 6.65 -1.78 15.43
C ASP A 61 7.90 -0.90 15.57
N GLU A 62 8.96 -1.17 14.82
CA GLU A 62 10.15 -0.30 14.77
C GLU A 62 9.80 1.12 14.28
N LEU A 63 8.94 1.23 13.26
CA LEU A 63 8.43 2.52 12.81
C LEU A 63 7.59 3.21 13.90
N ALA A 64 6.79 2.45 14.66
CA ALA A 64 6.01 2.95 15.78
C ALA A 64 6.91 3.57 16.87
N ASP A 65 8.01 2.91 17.20
CA ASP A 65 8.99 3.39 18.19
C ASP A 65 9.71 4.66 17.71
N ILE A 66 10.05 4.73 16.42
CA ILE A 66 10.62 5.95 15.81
C ILE A 66 9.63 7.11 15.91
N MET A 67 8.35 6.87 15.59
CA MET A 67 7.30 7.89 15.69
C MET A 67 7.07 8.34 17.13
N LEU A 68 7.08 7.42 18.10
CA LEU A 68 6.97 7.74 19.52
C LEU A 68 8.13 8.62 19.99
N SER A 69 9.37 8.26 19.61
CA SER A 69 10.56 9.05 19.90
C SER A 69 10.45 10.46 19.30
N PHE A 70 9.92 10.58 18.08
CA PHE A 70 9.71 11.87 17.44
C PHE A 70 8.57 12.70 18.08
N ASP A 71 7.47 12.06 18.48
CA ASP A 71 6.34 12.76 19.09
C ASP A 71 6.69 13.43 20.43
N THR A 72 7.56 12.78 21.20
CA THR A 72 8.11 13.33 22.46
C THR A 72 9.20 14.38 22.27
N SER A 73 9.61 14.66 21.02
CA SER A 73 10.66 15.64 20.72
C SER A 73 10.20 17.09 20.88
N LEU A 74 11.17 18.00 20.94
CA LEU A 74 10.93 19.46 21.04
C LEU A 74 10.53 20.12 19.71
N VAL A 75 10.16 19.34 18.68
CA VAL A 75 9.74 19.88 17.39
C VAL A 75 8.35 20.51 17.50
N PRO A 76 8.18 21.79 17.09
CA PRO A 76 6.88 22.46 17.17
C PRO A 76 5.83 21.76 16.30
N ALA A 77 4.62 21.57 16.84
CA ALA A 77 3.52 20.85 16.16
C ALA A 77 3.31 21.27 14.70
N ARG A 78 3.33 22.59 14.44
CA ARG A 78 3.15 23.19 13.10
C ARG A 78 4.15 22.76 12.02
N VAL A 79 5.32 22.24 12.40
CA VAL A 79 6.37 21.77 11.46
C VAL A 79 6.65 20.27 11.59
N ARG A 80 5.95 19.55 12.47
CA ARG A 80 6.20 18.11 12.70
C ARG A 80 5.95 17.30 11.45
N GLU A 81 4.84 17.54 10.76
CA GLU A 81 4.48 16.84 9.53
C GLU A 81 5.57 17.00 8.46
N SER A 82 5.95 18.23 8.12
CA SER A 82 6.94 18.47 7.07
C SER A 82 8.32 17.91 7.43
N TYR A 83 8.66 17.88 8.72
CA TYR A 83 9.92 17.31 9.20
C TYR A 83 9.94 15.78 9.13
N PHE A 84 8.81 15.13 9.47
CA PHE A 84 8.73 13.67 9.55
C PHE A 84 8.27 13.00 8.26
N LYS A 85 7.62 13.74 7.36
CA LYS A 85 7.14 13.24 6.07
C LYS A 85 8.17 12.43 5.27
N PRO A 86 9.45 12.85 5.14
CA PRO A 86 10.44 12.06 4.41
C PRO A 86 10.68 10.67 5.01
N VAL A 87 10.56 10.54 6.35
CA VAL A 87 10.71 9.25 7.05
C VAL A 87 9.55 8.32 6.68
N ILE A 88 8.32 8.85 6.68
CA ILE A 88 7.12 8.10 6.30
C ILE A 88 7.17 7.69 4.83
N ASP A 89 7.53 8.61 3.93
CA ASP A 89 7.63 8.32 2.50
C ASP A 89 8.65 7.20 2.23
N GLU A 90 9.82 7.24 2.89
CA GLU A 90 10.89 6.25 2.71
C GLU A 90 10.57 4.89 3.37
N ALA A 91 9.79 4.87 4.46
CA ALA A 91 9.48 3.63 5.18
C ALA A 91 8.22 2.92 4.66
N VAL A 92 7.15 3.67 4.39
CA VAL A 92 5.83 3.09 4.12
C VAL A 92 5.73 2.51 2.72
N GLU A 93 6.19 3.23 1.70
CA GLU A 93 6.01 2.78 0.32
C GLU A 93 6.74 1.46 0.03
N PRO A 94 8.00 1.27 0.47
CA PRO A 94 8.67 0.00 0.28
C PRO A 94 8.08 -1.14 1.10
N LEU A 95 7.55 -0.86 2.30
CA LEU A 95 6.84 -1.84 3.10
C LEU A 95 5.63 -2.41 2.35
N LEU A 96 4.83 -1.52 1.76
CA LEU A 96 3.65 -1.89 0.97
C LEU A 96 4.04 -2.61 -0.32
N SER A 97 5.11 -2.18 -0.97
CA SER A 97 5.66 -2.85 -2.16
C SER A 97 6.11 -4.28 -1.84
N GLY A 98 6.84 -4.48 -0.74
CA GLY A 98 7.23 -5.81 -0.26
C GLY A 98 6.03 -6.69 0.09
N CYS A 99 5.00 -6.14 0.73
CA CYS A 99 3.75 -6.86 1.00
C CYS A 99 3.02 -7.23 -0.31
N SER A 100 3.02 -6.36 -1.31
CA SER A 100 2.43 -6.62 -2.62
C SER A 100 3.16 -7.75 -3.36
N LEU A 101 4.49 -7.78 -3.27
CA LEU A 101 5.27 -8.88 -3.83
C LEU A 101 4.97 -10.22 -3.13
N ALA A 102 4.83 -10.22 -1.80
CA ALA A 102 4.43 -11.41 -1.05
C ALA A 102 3.02 -11.89 -1.43
N ALA A 103 2.08 -10.95 -1.60
CA ALA A 103 0.70 -11.23 -2.00
C ALA A 103 0.60 -11.91 -3.38
N ASN A 104 1.50 -11.57 -4.30
CA ASN A 104 1.56 -12.21 -5.63
C ASN A 104 1.99 -13.69 -5.58
N GLY A 105 2.53 -14.16 -4.45
CA GLY A 105 2.92 -15.55 -4.25
C GLY A 105 1.77 -16.49 -3.87
N VAL A 106 0.55 -15.97 -3.67
CA VAL A 106 -0.63 -16.73 -3.24
C VAL A 106 -1.83 -16.45 -4.17
N PRO A 107 -2.94 -17.21 -4.07
CA PRO A 107 -4.13 -16.94 -4.88
C PRO A 107 -4.62 -15.49 -4.77
N PRO A 108 -5.14 -14.87 -5.85
CA PRO A 108 -5.48 -13.44 -5.85
C PRO A 108 -6.41 -12.97 -4.72
N ALA A 109 -7.44 -13.76 -4.40
CA ALA A 109 -8.35 -13.45 -3.30
C ALA A 109 -7.62 -13.44 -1.94
N GLU A 110 -6.74 -14.41 -1.69
CA GLU A 110 -5.94 -14.51 -0.47
C GLU A 110 -4.90 -13.38 -0.38
N GLY A 111 -4.23 -13.08 -1.50
CA GLY A 111 -3.26 -11.99 -1.59
C GLY A 111 -3.89 -10.63 -1.33
N ALA A 112 -5.10 -10.39 -1.83
CA ALA A 112 -5.85 -9.17 -1.59
C ALA A 112 -6.25 -9.01 -0.10
N VAL A 113 -6.67 -10.09 0.56
CA VAL A 113 -6.94 -10.10 2.01
C VAL A 113 -5.68 -9.86 2.82
N TYR A 114 -4.56 -10.49 2.45
CA TYR A 114 -3.27 -10.27 3.09
C TYR A 114 -2.83 -8.80 2.99
N LEU A 115 -2.91 -8.20 1.80
CA LEU A 115 -2.60 -6.79 1.60
C LEU A 115 -3.47 -5.87 2.47
N ALA A 116 -4.78 -6.13 2.52
CA ALA A 116 -5.70 -5.38 3.36
C ALA A 116 -5.28 -5.44 4.84
N ASN A 117 -4.90 -6.62 5.33
CA ASN A 117 -4.43 -6.80 6.71
C ASN A 117 -3.11 -6.06 6.98
N CYS A 118 -2.16 -6.06 6.03
CA CYS A 118 -0.92 -5.30 6.15
C CYS A 118 -1.17 -3.79 6.21
N ILE A 119 -2.06 -3.27 5.35
CA ILE A 119 -2.44 -1.86 5.34
C ILE A 119 -3.13 -1.47 6.66
N LEU A 120 -4.05 -2.30 7.15
CA LEU A 120 -4.73 -2.07 8.44
C LEU A 120 -3.76 -2.03 9.62
N SER A 121 -2.78 -2.94 9.66
CA SER A 121 -1.74 -2.96 10.69
C SER A 121 -0.96 -1.63 10.71
N LEU A 122 -0.52 -1.19 9.54
CA LEU A 122 0.21 0.07 9.39
C LEU A 122 -0.64 1.29 9.77
N MET A 123 -1.87 1.38 9.27
CA MET A 123 -2.81 2.45 9.62
C MET A 123 -3.08 2.49 11.12
N GLY A 124 -3.17 1.33 11.77
CA GLY A 124 -3.40 1.18 13.20
C GLY A 124 -2.36 1.91 14.07
N VAL A 125 -1.13 2.03 13.56
CA VAL A 125 -0.03 2.76 14.18
C VAL A 125 -0.04 4.23 13.75
N LEU A 126 -0.11 4.51 12.44
CA LEU A 126 -0.01 5.88 11.90
C LEU A 126 -1.13 6.80 12.40
N GLN A 127 -2.33 6.28 12.61
CA GLN A 127 -3.49 7.07 13.06
C GLN A 127 -3.34 7.67 14.47
N ARG A 128 -2.36 7.22 15.25
CA ARG A 128 -2.10 7.72 16.61
C ARG A 128 -1.36 9.06 16.61
N TYR A 129 -0.83 9.48 15.47
CA TYR A 129 0.06 10.62 15.36
C TYR A 129 -0.46 11.63 14.33
N ASP A 130 -0.70 12.88 14.76
CA ASP A 130 -1.26 13.93 13.90
C ASP A 130 -0.36 14.25 12.70
N PHE A 131 0.97 14.13 12.86
CA PHE A 131 1.93 14.38 11.78
C PHE A 131 1.93 13.31 10.67
N CYS A 132 1.14 12.24 10.82
CA CYS A 132 0.91 11.22 9.81
C CYS A 132 -0.46 11.35 9.12
N ALA A 133 -1.29 12.33 9.52
CA ALA A 133 -2.67 12.45 9.03
C ALA A 133 -2.77 12.55 7.50
N TRP A 134 -1.80 13.21 6.84
CA TRP A 134 -1.77 13.35 5.38
C TRP A 134 -1.70 12.01 4.63
N ARG A 135 -1.12 10.96 5.25
CA ARG A 135 -0.91 9.65 4.63
C ARG A 135 -2.12 8.73 4.80
N LEU A 136 -2.94 8.95 5.84
CA LEU A 136 -4.09 8.09 6.15
C LEU A 136 -5.12 7.99 5.01
N PRO A 137 -5.53 9.08 4.32
CA PRO A 137 -6.47 8.98 3.21
C PRO A 137 -5.95 8.14 2.05
N GLN A 138 -4.65 8.20 1.78
CA GLN A 138 -4.02 7.40 0.72
C GLN A 138 -4.02 5.92 1.07
N LEU A 139 -3.71 5.57 2.33
CA LEU A 139 -3.78 4.19 2.81
C LEU A 139 -5.22 3.68 2.85
N GLN A 140 -6.19 4.52 3.20
CA GLN A 140 -7.63 4.19 3.15
C GLN A 140 -8.08 3.87 1.73
N GLN A 141 -7.62 4.63 0.74
CA GLN A 141 -7.91 4.34 -0.66
C GLN A 141 -7.33 2.98 -1.07
N GLN A 142 -6.04 2.74 -0.79
CA GLN A 142 -5.39 1.46 -1.12
C GLN A 142 -6.04 0.27 -0.41
N LEU A 143 -6.49 0.45 0.83
CA LEU A 143 -7.27 -0.55 1.57
C LEU A 143 -8.59 -0.87 0.87
N GLY A 144 -9.32 0.16 0.42
CA GLY A 144 -10.56 -0.01 -0.34
C GLY A 144 -10.33 -0.80 -1.63
N GLU A 145 -9.30 -0.44 -2.38
CA GLU A 145 -8.92 -1.15 -3.62
C GLU A 145 -8.57 -2.63 -3.37
N ALA A 146 -7.84 -2.93 -2.28
CA ALA A 146 -7.52 -4.31 -1.90
C ALA A 146 -8.79 -5.10 -1.51
N VAL A 147 -9.69 -4.50 -0.73
CA VAL A 147 -10.95 -5.14 -0.33
C VAL A 147 -11.87 -5.39 -1.52
N ASP A 148 -12.03 -4.41 -2.41
CA ASP A 148 -12.84 -4.55 -3.62
C ASP A 148 -12.28 -5.64 -4.55
N GLY A 149 -10.94 -5.69 -4.67
CA GLY A 149 -10.25 -6.77 -5.38
C GLY A 149 -10.54 -8.15 -4.79
N ALA A 150 -10.45 -8.28 -3.46
CA ALA A 150 -10.75 -9.54 -2.76
C ALA A 150 -12.19 -10.01 -3.01
N VAL A 151 -13.16 -9.10 -2.92
CA VAL A 151 -14.58 -9.40 -3.17
C VAL A 151 -14.78 -9.87 -4.61
N LYS A 152 -14.20 -9.15 -5.58
CA LYS A 152 -14.31 -9.50 -7.00
C LYS A 152 -13.76 -10.90 -7.29
N GLU A 153 -12.54 -11.19 -6.84
CA GLU A 153 -11.89 -12.50 -7.06
C GLU A 153 -12.67 -13.63 -6.39
N GLN A 154 -13.19 -13.40 -5.17
CA GLN A 154 -13.99 -14.40 -4.45
C GLN A 154 -15.33 -14.68 -5.14
N VAL A 155 -15.99 -13.65 -5.67
CA VAL A 155 -17.21 -13.80 -6.47
C VAL A 155 -16.91 -14.60 -7.74
N GLU A 156 -15.84 -14.28 -8.47
CA GLU A 156 -15.45 -15.02 -9.66
C GLU A 156 -15.13 -16.48 -9.37
N ALA A 157 -14.39 -16.77 -8.29
CA ALA A 157 -14.10 -18.14 -7.85
C ALA A 157 -15.38 -18.91 -7.49
N SER A 158 -16.32 -18.26 -6.81
CA SER A 158 -17.61 -18.86 -6.45
C SER A 158 -18.52 -19.09 -7.66
N LEU A 159 -18.48 -18.21 -8.66
CA LEU A 159 -19.23 -18.41 -9.90
C LEU A 159 -18.69 -19.61 -10.69
N ARG A 160 -17.36 -19.71 -10.80
CA ARG A 160 -16.65 -20.85 -11.43
C ARG A 160 -16.99 -22.18 -10.74
N SER A 161 -17.04 -22.21 -9.40
CA SER A 161 -17.33 -23.45 -8.68
C SER A 161 -18.77 -23.96 -8.87
N VAL A 162 -19.70 -23.09 -9.29
CA VAL A 162 -21.11 -23.43 -9.53
C VAL A 162 -21.43 -23.53 -11.04
N ASN A 163 -20.43 -23.41 -11.94
CA ASN A 163 -20.60 -23.38 -13.40
C ASN A 163 -21.63 -22.34 -13.87
N LEU A 164 -21.75 -21.21 -13.15
CA LEU A 164 -22.71 -20.13 -13.43
C LEU A 164 -22.10 -19.01 -14.28
N ASP A 165 -20.78 -19.01 -14.38
CA ASP A 165 -19.92 -18.13 -15.15
C ASP A 165 -20.31 -18.09 -16.64
N ASP A 166 -20.48 -19.25 -17.29
CA ASP A 166 -20.93 -19.33 -18.69
C ASP A 166 -22.34 -18.74 -18.89
N LYS A 167 -23.23 -18.97 -17.91
CA LYS A 167 -24.62 -18.50 -17.97
C LYS A 167 -24.70 -16.99 -17.75
N ILE A 168 -23.92 -16.45 -16.83
CA ILE A 168 -23.82 -15.00 -16.56
C ILE A 168 -23.18 -14.29 -17.76
N PHE A 169 -22.16 -14.88 -18.38
CA PHE A 169 -21.57 -14.34 -19.60
C PHE A 169 -22.59 -14.26 -20.75
N ALA A 170 -23.35 -15.34 -20.97
CA ALA A 170 -24.42 -15.38 -21.97
C ALA A 170 -25.53 -14.35 -21.71
N LEU A 171 -25.91 -14.13 -20.45
CA LEU A 171 -26.90 -13.13 -20.06
C LEU A 171 -26.40 -11.69 -20.24
N ARG A 172 -25.13 -11.41 -19.87
CA ARG A 172 -24.51 -10.09 -20.09
C ARG A 172 -24.37 -9.78 -21.57
N ALA A 173 -23.98 -10.75 -22.39
CA ALA A 173 -23.91 -10.61 -23.84
C ALA A 173 -25.28 -10.30 -24.46
N ARG A 174 -26.35 -10.97 -23.99
CA ARG A 174 -27.73 -10.68 -24.41
C ARG A 174 -28.20 -9.29 -23.98
N ALA A 175 -27.91 -8.87 -22.75
CA ALA A 175 -28.26 -7.54 -22.26
C ALA A 175 -27.54 -6.42 -23.04
N GLN A 176 -26.27 -6.59 -23.39
CA GLN A 176 -25.52 -5.64 -24.22
C GLN A 176 -26.03 -5.60 -25.67
N ALA A 177 -26.44 -6.74 -26.23
CA ALA A 177 -27.07 -6.80 -27.55
C ALA A 177 -28.44 -6.10 -27.56
N GLN A 178 -29.22 -6.25 -26.49
CA GLN A 178 -30.51 -5.55 -26.32
C GLN A 178 -30.34 -4.05 -26.10
N GLY A 179 -29.29 -3.61 -25.37
CA GLY A 179 -28.94 -2.19 -25.22
C GLY A 179 -28.51 -1.53 -26.55
N LYS A 180 -27.84 -2.26 -27.45
CA LYS A 180 -27.54 -1.79 -28.81
C LYS A 180 -28.78 -1.75 -29.71
N ALA A 181 -29.73 -2.67 -29.53
CA ALA A 181 -31.00 -2.67 -30.28
C ALA A 181 -31.97 -1.55 -29.84
N GLY A 182 -31.87 -1.08 -28.59
CA GLY A 182 -32.69 0.03 -28.07
C GLY A 182 -32.16 1.44 -28.36
N GLY A 183 -30.92 1.58 -28.85
CA GLY A 183 -30.26 2.88 -29.07
C GLY A 183 -29.97 3.25 -30.54
N GLY A 184 -30.42 2.45 -31.51
CA GLY A 184 -30.02 2.58 -32.91
C GLY A 184 -31.19 2.64 -33.87
N GLY A 185 -31.91 3.77 -33.88
CA GLY A 185 -32.63 4.18 -35.08
C GLY A 185 -31.63 4.63 -36.14
N GLY A 186 -31.53 3.87 -37.23
CA GLY A 186 -30.96 4.33 -38.50
C GLY A 186 -29.60 3.75 -38.90
N GLY A 187 -29.60 2.98 -40.00
CA GLY A 187 -28.42 2.77 -40.85
C GLY A 187 -28.01 1.31 -41.00
N GLY A 188 -28.45 0.67 -42.09
CA GLY A 188 -28.13 -0.71 -42.42
C GLY A 188 -26.65 -0.94 -42.75
N GLY A 189 -26.14 -2.10 -42.33
CA GLY A 189 -24.82 -2.62 -42.68
C GLY A 189 -24.77 -4.11 -42.37
N THR A 190 -24.53 -4.90 -43.41
CA THR A 190 -24.49 -6.37 -43.52
C THR A 190 -23.86 -7.16 -42.36
N PRO A 191 -24.33 -8.39 -42.07
CA PRO A 191 -23.80 -9.22 -40.97
C PRO A 191 -22.40 -9.81 -41.31
N PRO A 192 -21.53 -10.03 -40.30
CA PRO A 192 -20.23 -10.66 -40.48
C PRO A 192 -20.34 -12.20 -40.64
N PRO A 193 -19.35 -12.85 -41.29
CA PRO A 193 -19.39 -14.28 -41.60
C PRO A 193 -19.11 -15.18 -40.37
N PRO A 194 -19.57 -16.45 -40.40
CA PRO A 194 -19.43 -17.38 -39.27
C PRO A 194 -17.97 -17.90 -39.08
N PRO A 195 -17.58 -18.27 -37.85
CA PRO A 195 -16.25 -18.77 -37.53
C PRO A 195 -16.03 -20.23 -37.99
N PRO A 196 -14.78 -20.65 -38.28
CA PRO A 196 -14.46 -22.00 -38.77
C PRO A 196 -14.57 -23.09 -37.68
N PRO A 197 -14.77 -24.36 -38.09
CA PRO A 197 -14.97 -25.47 -37.16
C PRO A 197 -13.69 -25.83 -36.40
N LYS A 198 -13.83 -26.10 -35.10
CA LYS A 198 -12.77 -26.61 -34.23
C LYS A 198 -12.39 -28.03 -34.66
N ARG A 199 -11.11 -28.26 -34.98
CA ARG A 199 -10.54 -29.61 -35.14
C ARG A 199 -10.44 -30.29 -33.77
N ALA A 200 -10.75 -31.59 -33.78
CA ALA A 200 -10.62 -32.54 -32.67
C ALA A 200 -9.17 -32.68 -32.20
#